data_AF-A0A815VDC6-F1
#
_entry.id   AF-A0A815VDC6-F1
#
_cell.length_a   1.000
_cell.length_b   1.000
_cell.length_c   1.000
_cell.angle_alpha   90.00
_cell.angle_beta   90.00
_cell.angle_gamma   90.00
#
_symmetry.space_group_name_H-M   'P 1'
#
loop_
_entity.id
_entity.type
_entity.pdbx_description
1 polymer ?
#
loop_
_entity_poly.entity_id
_entity_poly.type
_entity_poly.pdbx_seq_one_letter_code
_entity_poly.pdbx_strand_id
1 'polypeptide(L)'
;MATLGLNAHLSIERYLLIFHNAFIQKYSISLHYVPAISLIIVALLYTFICIVSYPCKSTYDYNAVVCGDACFTLNPILGPLGWLIFYLVPLVIVVVSNLLLIIQVTRQKRRMLQANVWKKNLGMVLQLLTVTGVLYVSWLPIILTSVINVIHLTPVLFELQANWLLLGLIYIAVLSSPLTAIVAIPELRKEMYTMIQGWRGKIMHDRVGPVTIAAHMVTKGTQQM
;
A
#
# COMPACT_ATOMS: atom_id res chain seq x y z
N MET A 1 5.56 6.57 7.44
CA MET A 1 6.89 5.92 7.49
C MET A 1 6.84 4.44 7.10
N ALA A 2 6.18 3.55 7.85
CA ALA A 2 6.26 2.10 7.62
C ALA A 2 5.76 1.62 6.24
N THR A 3 4.79 2.30 5.63
CA THR A 3 4.16 1.88 4.37
C THR A 3 5.13 1.82 3.19
N LEU A 4 6.02 2.81 3.03
CA LEU A 4 7.01 2.79 1.94
C LEU A 4 8.04 1.69 2.12
N GLY A 5 8.53 1.49 3.34
CA GLY A 5 9.46 0.40 3.67
C GLY A 5 8.86 -0.98 3.41
N LEU A 6 7.59 -1.19 3.78
CA LEU A 6 6.88 -2.44 3.49
C LEU A 6 6.70 -2.66 1.99
N ASN A 7 6.37 -1.61 1.22
CA ASN A 7 6.27 -1.71 -0.24
C ASN A 7 7.62 -2.01 -0.91
N ALA A 8 8.71 -1.44 -0.38
CA ALA A 8 10.07 -1.76 -0.81
C ALA A 8 10.39 -3.23 -0.58
N HIS A 9 10.11 -3.73 0.63
CA HIS A 9 10.30 -5.12 0.99
C HIS A 9 9.49 -6.07 0.11
N LEU A 10 8.20 -5.80 -0.09
CA LEU A 10 7.33 -6.59 -0.98
C LEU A 10 7.85 -6.63 -2.43
N SER A 11 8.45 -5.54 -2.90
CA SER A 11 9.05 -5.48 -4.24
C SER A 11 10.31 -6.35 -4.34
N ILE A 12 11.17 -6.30 -3.32
CA ILE A 12 12.38 -7.13 -3.21
C ILE A 12 12.02 -8.61 -3.08
N GLU A 13 11.03 -8.94 -2.27
CA GLU A 13 10.57 -10.31 -2.07
C GLU A 13 10.04 -10.91 -3.37
N ARG A 14 9.20 -10.17 -4.10
CA ARG A 14 8.70 -10.61 -5.41
C ARG A 14 9.84 -10.82 -6.40
N TYR A 15 10.83 -9.94 -6.40
CA TYR A 15 12.04 -10.14 -7.19
C TYR A 15 12.74 -11.46 -6.82
N LEU A 16 13.02 -11.69 -5.54
CA LEU A 16 13.64 -12.94 -5.08
C LEU A 16 12.81 -14.18 -5.42
N LEU A 17 11.49 -14.11 -5.33
CA LEU A 17 10.59 -15.24 -5.63
C LEU A 17 10.65 -15.63 -7.11
N ILE A 18 10.73 -14.65 -8.02
CA ILE A 18 10.79 -14.89 -9.46
C ILE A 18 12.13 -15.52 -9.87
N PHE A 19 13.25 -15.06 -9.30
CA PHE A 19 14.59 -15.49 -9.74
C PHE A 19 15.19 -16.63 -8.93
N HIS A 20 14.83 -16.73 -7.64
CA HIS A 20 15.46 -17.62 -6.68
C HIS A 20 14.43 -18.46 -5.93
N ASN A 21 13.43 -18.99 -6.63
CA ASN A 21 12.36 -19.80 -6.03
C ASN A 21 12.90 -20.95 -5.15
N ALA A 22 13.94 -21.66 -5.59
CA ALA A 22 14.56 -22.74 -4.81
C ALA A 22 15.21 -22.25 -3.49
N PHE A 23 15.76 -21.04 -3.48
CA PHE A 23 16.34 -20.44 -2.27
C PHE A 23 15.25 -19.95 -1.33
N ILE A 24 14.20 -19.32 -1.85
CA ILE A 24 13.06 -18.88 -1.04
C ILE A 24 12.35 -20.07 -0.40
N GLN A 25 12.12 -21.18 -1.10
CA GLN A 25 11.45 -22.33 -0.49
C GLN A 25 12.19 -22.86 0.75
N LYS A 26 13.52 -22.73 0.78
CA LYS A 26 14.34 -23.16 1.92
C LYS A 26 14.35 -22.16 3.08
N TYR A 27 14.23 -20.86 2.80
CA TYR A 27 14.37 -19.79 3.80
C TYR A 27 13.18 -18.81 3.84
N SER A 28 11.99 -19.27 3.42
CA SER A 28 10.83 -18.41 3.14
C SER A 28 10.43 -17.56 4.34
N ILE A 29 10.34 -18.19 5.51
CA ILE A 29 9.94 -17.52 6.75
C ILE A 29 10.99 -16.47 7.15
N SER A 30 12.27 -16.83 7.16
CA SER A 30 13.32 -15.90 7.59
C SER A 30 13.42 -14.68 6.65
N LEU A 31 13.43 -14.90 5.33
CA LEU A 31 13.53 -13.81 4.37
C LEU A 31 12.28 -12.92 4.31
N HIS A 32 11.10 -13.47 4.60
CA HIS A 32 9.86 -12.71 4.59
C HIS A 32 9.71 -11.86 5.86
N TYR A 33 9.85 -12.47 7.04
CA TYR A 33 9.52 -11.81 8.31
C TYR A 33 10.67 -10.96 8.85
N VAL A 34 11.93 -11.36 8.68
CA VAL A 34 13.07 -10.66 9.30
C VAL A 34 13.18 -9.21 8.82
N PRO A 35 13.14 -8.90 7.50
CA PRO A 35 13.31 -7.52 7.06
C PRO A 35 12.12 -6.63 7.48
N ALA A 36 10.89 -7.14 7.40
CA ALA A 36 9.70 -6.41 7.82
C ALA A 36 9.73 -6.09 9.33
N ILE A 37 10.04 -7.08 10.16
CA ILE A 37 10.17 -6.91 11.61
C ILE A 37 11.33 -5.96 11.93
N SER A 38 12.48 -6.10 11.25
CA SER A 38 13.65 -5.24 11.46
C SER A 38 13.35 -3.77 11.15
N LEU A 39 12.62 -3.48 10.06
CA LEU A 39 12.21 -2.13 9.70
C LEU A 39 11.30 -1.50 10.76
N ILE A 40 10.36 -2.29 11.29
CA ILE A 40 9.46 -1.84 12.36
C ILE A 40 10.26 -1.57 13.63
N ILE A 41 11.16 -2.47 14.04
CA ILE A 41 12.00 -2.30 15.22
C ILE A 41 12.88 -1.06 15.08
N VAL A 42 13.55 -0.86 13.93
CA VAL A 42 14.39 0.32 13.70
C VAL A 42 13.57 1.61 13.75
N ALA A 43 12.38 1.64 13.16
CA ALA A 43 11.50 2.81 13.22
C ALA A 43 11.04 3.11 14.66
N LEU A 44 10.69 2.09 15.44
CA LEU A 44 10.31 2.23 16.85
C LEU A 44 11.48 2.72 17.70
N LEU A 45 12.66 2.12 17.55
CA LEU A 45 13.87 2.52 18.27
C LEU A 45 14.27 3.96 17.95
N TYR A 46 14.26 4.33 16.66
CA TYR A 46 14.54 5.71 16.25
C TYR A 46 13.57 6.70 16.90
N THR A 47 12.27 6.40 16.85
CA THR A 47 11.24 7.26 17.44
C THR A 47 11.40 7.37 18.95
N PHE A 48 11.66 6.25 19.63
CA PHE A 48 11.90 6.20 21.07
C PHE A 48 13.12 7.04 21.47
N ILE A 49 14.26 6.87 20.78
CA ILE A 49 15.48 7.63 21.03
C ILE A 49 15.23 9.13 20.83
N CYS A 50 14.52 9.53 19.76
CA CYS A 50 14.22 10.93 19.50
C CYS A 50 13.32 11.54 20.60
N ILE A 51 12.32 10.80 21.07
CA ILE A 51 11.42 11.27 22.15
C ILE A 51 12.17 11.45 23.46
N VAL A 52 13.02 10.48 23.85
CA VAL A 52 13.74 10.52 25.12
C VAL A 52 14.87 11.54 25.11
N SER A 53 15.58 11.68 23.98
CA SER A 53 16.76 12.54 23.90
C SER A 53 16.43 14.03 23.66
N TYR A 54 15.25 14.34 23.12
CA TYR A 54 14.81 15.71 22.81
C TYR A 54 13.48 16.06 23.52
N PRO A 55 13.50 16.26 24.85
CA PRO A 55 12.33 16.73 25.57
C PRO A 55 12.03 18.18 25.16
N CYS A 56 10.89 18.40 24.53
CA CYS A 56 10.41 19.71 24.11
C CYS A 56 9.00 19.95 24.66
N LYS A 57 8.53 21.20 24.58
CA LYS A 57 7.13 21.52 24.81
C LYS A 57 6.40 21.54 23.46
N SER A 58 5.56 20.55 23.19
CA SER A 58 4.76 20.50 21.96
C SER A 58 3.81 21.69 21.90
N THR A 59 3.80 22.39 20.77
CA THR A 59 2.81 23.41 20.44
C THR A 59 1.72 22.77 19.59
N TYR A 60 0.48 22.79 20.06
CA TYR A 60 -0.66 22.25 19.33
C TYR A 60 -1.44 23.39 18.70
N ASP A 61 -1.60 23.34 17.38
CA ASP A 61 -2.55 24.19 16.66
C ASP A 61 -3.79 23.37 16.31
N TYR A 62 -4.91 23.70 16.95
CA TYR A 62 -6.19 23.02 16.75
C TYR A 62 -6.88 23.41 15.45
N ASN A 63 -6.41 24.48 14.77
CA ASN A 63 -6.94 24.90 13.48
C ASN A 63 -6.21 24.25 12.30
N ALA A 64 -5.05 23.63 12.55
CA ALA A 64 -4.30 22.91 11.54
C ALA A 64 -4.92 21.53 11.25
N VAL A 65 -4.81 21.09 10.00
CA VAL A 65 -5.30 19.76 9.56
C VAL A 65 -4.60 18.63 10.31
N VAL A 66 -3.33 18.84 10.68
CA VAL A 66 -2.54 17.92 11.48
C VAL A 66 -2.31 18.59 12.84
N CYS A 67 -2.93 18.03 13.88
CA CYS A 67 -2.86 18.58 15.24
C CYS A 67 -1.50 18.27 15.87
N GLY A 68 -0.56 19.17 15.62
CA GLY A 68 0.80 19.10 16.14
C GLY A 68 1.70 18.12 15.38
N ASP A 69 2.99 18.33 15.54
CA ASP A 69 4.04 17.45 15.03
C ASP A 69 4.99 17.12 16.17
N ALA A 70 5.67 15.97 16.08
CA ALA A 70 6.63 15.60 17.13
C ALA A 70 7.83 16.56 17.07
N CYS A 71 8.21 17.25 18.15
CA CYS A 71 9.17 18.35 18.04
C CYS A 71 10.53 17.99 17.44
N PHE A 72 10.96 16.73 17.51
CA PHE A 72 12.21 16.33 16.87
C PHE A 72 12.18 16.53 15.34
N THR A 73 10.99 16.63 14.73
CA THR A 73 10.81 16.96 13.30
C THR A 73 11.11 18.43 13.01
N LEU A 74 10.92 19.33 13.99
CA LEU A 74 11.24 20.76 13.89
C LEU A 74 12.75 21.03 14.02
N ASN A 75 13.51 20.06 14.54
CA ASN A 75 14.94 20.19 14.63
C ASN A 75 15.56 20.16 13.21
N PRO A 76 16.42 21.14 12.86
CA PRO A 76 16.95 21.29 11.50
C PRO A 76 17.87 20.13 11.07
N ILE A 77 18.31 19.28 12.00
CA ILE A 77 19.20 18.15 11.73
C ILE A 77 18.42 16.83 11.80
N LEU A 78 17.73 16.58 12.92
CA LEU A 78 17.03 15.30 13.14
C LEU A 78 15.82 15.11 12.23
N GLY A 79 15.07 16.18 11.95
CA GLY A 79 13.91 16.12 11.06
C GLY A 79 14.30 15.67 9.65
N PRO A 80 15.20 16.39 8.96
CA PRO A 80 15.67 16.00 7.63
C PRO A 80 16.38 14.64 7.61
N LEU A 81 17.15 14.30 8.65
CA LEU A 81 17.83 13.00 8.72
C LEU A 81 16.84 11.84 8.77
N GLY A 82 15.86 11.90 9.67
CA GLY A 82 14.79 10.90 9.76
C GLY A 82 14.00 10.84 8.46
N TRP A 83 13.68 11.99 7.88
CA TRP A 83 12.98 12.04 6.60
C TRP A 83 13.78 11.33 5.48
N LEU A 84 15.07 11.59 5.38
CA LEU A 84 15.96 11.00 4.37
C LEU A 84 16.07 9.49 4.54
N ILE A 85 16.25 9.01 5.78
CA ILE A 85 16.41 7.58 6.07
C ILE A 85 15.10 6.81 5.87
N PHE A 86 13.96 7.35 6.32
CA PHE A 86 12.69 6.60 6.32
C PHE A 86 11.84 6.81 5.05
N TYR A 87 12.12 7.85 4.25
CA TYR A 87 11.38 8.12 3.01
C TYR A 87 12.27 8.03 1.78
N LEU A 88 13.37 8.80 1.73
CA LEU A 88 14.19 8.87 0.51
C LEU A 88 14.91 7.55 0.22
N VAL A 89 15.52 6.92 1.23
CA VAL A 89 16.24 5.65 1.04
C VAL A 89 15.32 4.51 0.55
N PRO A 90 14.18 4.21 1.21
CA PRO A 90 13.24 3.20 0.72
C PRO A 90 12.71 3.50 -0.68
N LEU A 91 12.47 4.78 -0.97
CA LEU A 91 12.05 5.20 -2.30
C LEU A 91 13.12 4.85 -3.35
N VAL A 92 14.36 5.27 -3.18
CA VAL A 92 15.44 4.94 -4.13
C VAL A 92 15.57 3.42 -4.31
N ILE A 93 15.48 2.65 -3.24
CA ILE A 93 15.51 1.18 -3.29
C ILE A 93 14.34 0.65 -4.13
N VAL A 94 13.13 1.17 -3.97
CA VAL A 94 11.96 0.77 -4.79
C VAL A 94 12.19 1.11 -6.26
N VAL A 95 12.68 2.32 -6.60
CA VAL A 95 12.97 2.70 -8.00
C VAL A 95 13.93 1.70 -8.62
N VAL A 96 15.07 1.49 -7.95
CA VAL A 96 16.14 0.62 -8.45
C VAL A 96 15.64 -0.81 -8.58
N SER A 97 14.92 -1.32 -7.59
CA SER A 97 14.37 -2.69 -7.62
C SER A 97 13.37 -2.87 -8.75
N ASN A 98 12.47 -1.90 -8.98
CA ASN A 98 11.52 -1.93 -10.08
C ASN A 98 12.21 -1.86 -11.45
N LEU A 99 13.22 -1.00 -11.61
CA LEU A 99 14.01 -0.91 -12.84
C LEU A 99 14.74 -2.23 -13.13
N LEU A 100 15.37 -2.82 -12.11
CA LEU A 100 16.03 -4.12 -12.22
C LEU A 100 15.04 -5.21 -12.60
N LEU A 101 13.83 -5.22 -12.00
CA LEU A 101 12.76 -6.14 -12.37
C LEU A 101 12.39 -6.01 -13.85
N ILE A 102 12.15 -4.80 -14.35
CA ILE A 102 11.80 -4.56 -15.76
C ILE A 102 12.92 -5.04 -16.70
N ILE A 103 14.17 -4.71 -16.39
CA ILE A 103 15.33 -5.12 -17.18
C ILE A 103 15.42 -6.65 -17.23
N GLN A 104 15.26 -7.32 -16.09
CA GLN A 104 15.41 -8.77 -16.02
C GLN A 104 14.26 -9.51 -16.69
N VAL A 105 13.02 -9.05 -16.49
CA VAL A 105 11.84 -9.56 -17.19
C VAL A 105 12.06 -9.43 -18.69
N THR A 106 12.51 -8.27 -19.18
CA THR A 106 12.84 -8.06 -20.60
C THR A 106 13.95 -8.99 -21.10
N ARG A 107 14.99 -9.24 -20.30
CA ARG A 107 16.08 -10.18 -20.65
C ARG A 107 15.59 -11.64 -20.69
N GLN A 108 14.75 -12.04 -19.73
CA GLN A 108 14.23 -13.40 -19.63
C GLN A 108 13.20 -13.73 -20.71
N LYS A 109 12.56 -12.72 -21.31
CA LYS A 109 11.67 -12.89 -22.47
C LYS A 109 12.30 -13.75 -23.57
N ARG A 110 13.61 -13.62 -23.79
CA ARG A 110 14.34 -14.37 -24.83
C ARG A 110 14.64 -15.82 -24.45
N ARG A 111 14.67 -16.15 -23.15
CA ARG A 111 15.00 -17.50 -22.64
C ARG A 111 13.75 -18.32 -22.31
N MET A 112 12.64 -17.68 -21.93
CA MET A 112 11.38 -18.37 -21.66
C MET A 112 10.60 -18.60 -22.96
N LEU A 113 10.77 -19.78 -23.56
CA LEU A 113 10.03 -20.23 -24.74
C LEU A 113 8.51 -20.41 -24.52
N GLN A 114 8.01 -20.22 -23.29
CA GLN A 114 6.60 -20.40 -22.93
C GLN A 114 5.86 -19.06 -22.82
N ALA A 115 5.12 -18.69 -23.86
CA ALA A 115 4.36 -17.45 -23.93
C ALA A 115 3.30 -17.30 -22.80
N ASN A 116 2.74 -18.39 -22.29
CA ASN A 116 1.72 -18.35 -21.23
C ASN A 116 2.29 -17.98 -19.86
N VAL A 117 3.43 -18.56 -19.47
CA VAL A 117 4.10 -18.23 -18.21
C VAL A 117 4.59 -16.77 -18.24
N TRP A 118 5.11 -16.34 -19.39
CA TRP A 118 5.49 -14.95 -19.61
C TRP A 118 4.33 -13.97 -19.37
N LYS A 119 3.17 -14.20 -19.99
CA LYS A 119 2.00 -13.33 -19.81
C LYS A 119 1.55 -13.24 -18.34
N LYS A 120 1.59 -14.37 -17.61
CA LYS A 120 1.26 -14.40 -16.18
C LYS A 120 2.25 -13.57 -15.36
N ASN A 121 3.54 -13.76 -15.57
CA ASN A 121 4.59 -13.02 -14.85
C ASN A 121 4.55 -11.52 -15.18
N LEU A 122 4.36 -11.17 -16.45
CA LEU A 122 4.25 -9.78 -16.89
C LEU A 122 3.05 -9.07 -16.24
N GLY A 123 1.90 -9.73 -16.14
CA GLY A 123 0.73 -9.18 -15.45
C GLY A 123 1.00 -8.83 -13.98
N MET A 124 1.71 -9.70 -13.27
CA MET A 124 2.08 -9.48 -11.87
C MET A 124 3.11 -8.34 -11.70
N VAL A 125 4.08 -8.23 -12.62
CA VAL A 125 5.06 -7.13 -12.63
C VAL A 125 4.40 -5.81 -12.96
N LEU A 126 3.50 -5.78 -13.95
CA LEU A 126 2.77 -4.58 -14.33
C LEU A 126 1.89 -4.10 -13.16
N GLN A 127 1.25 -5.01 -12.42
CA GLN A 127 0.54 -4.66 -11.19
C GLN A 127 1.45 -3.94 -10.19
N LEU A 128 2.60 -4.54 -9.87
CA LEU A 128 3.54 -3.95 -8.91
C LEU A 128 4.00 -2.57 -9.37
N LEU A 129 4.27 -2.42 -10.66
CA LEU A 129 4.64 -1.15 -11.26
C LEU A 129 3.52 -0.11 -11.16
N THR A 130 2.26 -0.51 -11.33
CA THR A 130 1.11 0.38 -11.15
C THR A 130 0.97 0.83 -9.69
N VAL A 131 1.06 -0.08 -8.72
CA VAL A 131 0.96 0.26 -7.29
C VAL A 131 2.09 1.20 -6.87
N THR A 132 3.32 0.83 -7.21
CA THR A 132 4.48 1.66 -6.89
C THR A 132 4.43 2.98 -7.65
N GLY A 133 4.00 3.00 -8.90
CA GLY A 133 3.83 4.21 -9.70
C GLY A 133 2.84 5.20 -9.11
N VAL A 134 1.67 4.73 -8.63
CA VAL A 134 0.69 5.58 -7.93
C VAL A 134 1.32 6.19 -6.68
N LEU A 135 2.04 5.38 -5.89
CA LEU A 135 2.77 5.89 -4.73
C LEU A 135 3.83 6.91 -5.14
N TYR A 136 4.60 6.69 -6.21
CA TYR A 136 5.57 7.67 -6.71
C TYR A 136 4.91 8.98 -7.05
N VAL A 137 3.87 8.96 -7.89
CA VAL A 137 3.18 10.17 -8.31
C VAL A 137 2.65 10.95 -7.11
N SER A 138 2.22 10.25 -6.05
CA SER A 138 1.78 10.89 -4.82
C SER A 138 2.89 11.45 -3.94
N TRP A 139 4.03 10.75 -3.84
CA TRP A 139 5.12 11.15 -2.95
C TRP A 139 6.11 12.14 -3.58
N LEU A 140 6.24 12.11 -4.91
CA LEU A 140 7.23 12.91 -5.65
C LEU A 140 7.04 14.43 -5.45
N PRO A 141 5.83 15.00 -5.48
CA PRO A 141 5.63 16.43 -5.19
C PRO A 141 6.16 16.81 -3.81
N ILE A 142 5.92 15.99 -2.79
CA ILE A 142 6.32 16.25 -1.41
C ILE A 142 7.83 16.15 -1.25
N ILE A 143 8.46 15.19 -1.93
CA ILE A 143 9.92 15.05 -1.93
C ILE A 143 10.56 16.24 -2.63
N LEU A 144 10.03 16.67 -3.77
CA LEU A 144 10.51 17.84 -4.47
C LEU A 144 10.38 19.10 -3.62
N THR A 145 9.21 19.37 -3.02
CA THR A 145 9.02 20.54 -2.16
C THR A 145 9.95 20.50 -0.95
N SER A 146 10.14 19.33 -0.35
CA SER A 146 11.05 19.14 0.80
C SER A 146 12.50 19.45 0.43
N VAL A 147 12.99 18.95 -0.72
CA VAL A 147 14.35 19.21 -1.19
C VAL A 147 14.55 20.69 -1.52
N ILE A 148 13.60 21.31 -2.21
CA ILE A 148 13.66 22.75 -2.54
C ILE A 148 13.71 23.58 -1.26
N ASN A 149 12.92 23.22 -0.26
CA ASN A 149 12.87 23.92 1.02
C ASN A 149 14.20 23.80 1.80
N VAL A 150 14.84 22.62 1.78
CA VAL A 150 16.18 22.45 2.38
C VAL A 150 17.23 23.31 1.69
N ILE A 151 17.13 23.52 0.37
CA ILE A 151 18.09 24.31 -0.40
C ILE A 151 17.85 25.82 -0.25
N HIS A 152 16.60 26.26 -0.33
CA HIS A 152 16.26 27.69 -0.43
C HIS A 152 15.83 28.33 0.90
N LEU A 153 15.61 27.54 1.97
CA LEU A 153 15.14 28.00 3.29
C LEU A 153 13.86 28.87 3.21
N THR A 154 13.04 28.70 2.18
CA THR A 154 11.83 29.51 1.98
C THR A 154 10.60 28.86 2.62
N PRO A 155 9.96 29.50 3.62
CA PRO A 155 8.83 28.91 4.36
C PRO A 155 7.55 28.74 3.54
N VAL A 156 7.42 29.41 2.38
CA VAL A 156 6.21 29.38 1.53
C VAL A 156 5.85 27.96 1.06
N LEU A 157 6.85 27.11 0.84
CA LEU A 157 6.64 25.73 0.38
C LEU A 157 6.09 24.81 1.48
N PHE A 158 6.29 25.16 2.76
CA PHE A 158 5.73 24.41 3.88
C PHE A 158 4.20 24.52 3.93
N GLU A 159 3.65 25.71 3.66
CA GLU A 159 2.19 25.90 3.62
C GLU A 159 1.55 25.13 2.46
N LEU A 160 2.24 25.08 1.31
CA LEU A 160 1.78 24.26 0.18
C LEU A 160 1.84 22.76 0.50
N GLN A 161 2.85 22.32 1.23
CA GLN A 161 2.98 20.93 1.69
C GLN A 161 1.90 20.54 2.72
N ALA A 162 1.51 21.48 3.57
CA ALA A 162 0.39 21.33 4.50
C ALA A 162 -0.99 21.40 3.82
N ASN A 163 -1.04 21.75 2.54
CA ASN A 163 -2.28 21.91 1.81
C ASN A 163 -3.02 20.57 1.65
N TRP A 164 -4.35 20.62 1.78
CA TRP A 164 -5.24 19.46 1.77
C TRP A 164 -5.07 18.57 0.53
N LEU A 165 -4.69 19.17 -0.60
CA LEU A 165 -4.51 18.51 -1.88
C LEU A 165 -3.36 17.50 -1.87
N LEU A 166 -2.18 17.89 -1.37
CA LEU A 166 -1.00 17.00 -1.37
C LEU A 166 -1.17 15.88 -0.35
N LEU A 167 -1.67 16.21 0.83
CA LEU A 167 -1.91 15.23 1.88
C LEU A 167 -3.01 14.24 1.46
N GLY A 168 -4.13 14.75 0.93
CA GLY A 168 -5.25 13.94 0.44
C GLY A 168 -4.83 12.96 -0.65
N LEU A 169 -3.89 13.35 -1.52
CA LEU A 169 -3.40 12.51 -2.60
C LEU A 169 -2.52 11.35 -2.10
N ILE A 170 -1.81 11.50 -0.99
CA ILE A 170 -1.16 10.36 -0.29
C ILE A 170 -2.22 9.42 0.27
N TYR A 171 -3.23 9.95 0.97
CA TYR A 171 -4.27 9.12 1.58
C TYR A 171 -5.04 8.32 0.54
N ILE A 172 -5.38 8.94 -0.60
CA ILE A 172 -6.01 8.25 -1.73
C ILE A 172 -5.10 7.14 -2.27
N ALA A 173 -3.80 7.40 -2.44
CA ALA A 173 -2.87 6.37 -2.89
C ALA A 173 -2.80 5.19 -1.93
N VAL A 174 -2.70 5.43 -0.62
CA VAL A 174 -2.69 4.39 0.41
C VAL A 174 -4.00 3.59 0.40
N LEU A 175 -5.15 4.29 0.30
CA LEU A 175 -6.46 3.66 0.25
C LEU A 175 -6.67 2.83 -1.04
N SER A 176 -6.04 3.24 -2.14
CA SER A 176 -6.08 2.51 -3.43
C SER A 176 -5.17 1.28 -3.46
N SER A 177 -4.20 1.17 -2.53
CA SER A 177 -3.26 0.05 -2.46
C SER A 177 -3.95 -1.33 -2.30
N PRO A 178 -4.91 -1.54 -1.37
CA PRO A 178 -5.62 -2.81 -1.29
C PRO A 178 -6.48 -3.09 -2.53
N LEU A 179 -7.07 -2.06 -3.14
CA LEU A 179 -7.88 -2.21 -4.35
C LEU A 179 -7.04 -2.71 -5.53
N THR A 180 -5.86 -2.11 -5.72
CA THR A 180 -4.91 -2.52 -6.77
C THR A 180 -4.31 -3.90 -6.50
N ALA A 181 -4.16 -4.30 -5.23
CA ALA A 181 -3.78 -5.67 -4.86
C ALA A 181 -4.84 -6.70 -5.29
N ILE A 182 -6.12 -6.45 -4.98
CA ILE A 182 -7.25 -7.34 -5.33
C ILE A 182 -7.39 -7.47 -6.85
N VAL A 183 -7.31 -6.35 -7.58
CA VAL A 183 -7.52 -6.32 -9.04
C VAL A 183 -6.55 -7.24 -9.78
N ALA A 184 -5.33 -7.42 -9.27
CA ALA A 184 -4.31 -8.15 -10.01
C ALA A 184 -3.84 -9.47 -9.40
N ILE A 185 -4.55 -9.98 -8.39
CA ILE A 185 -4.57 -11.42 -8.11
C ILE A 185 -5.81 -12.02 -8.80
N PRO A 186 -5.68 -12.56 -10.04
CA PRO A 186 -6.82 -13.08 -10.79
C PRO A 186 -7.49 -14.26 -10.10
N GLU A 187 -6.74 -15.04 -9.31
CA GLU A 187 -7.28 -16.11 -8.48
C GLU A 187 -8.25 -15.56 -7.42
N LEU A 188 -7.86 -14.49 -6.72
CA LEU A 188 -8.70 -13.83 -5.72
C LEU A 188 -9.94 -13.19 -6.36
N ARG A 189 -9.79 -12.63 -7.56
CA ARG A 189 -10.91 -12.10 -8.33
C ARG A 189 -11.96 -13.18 -8.61
N LYS A 190 -11.54 -14.39 -9.00
CA LYS A 190 -12.47 -15.51 -9.23
C LYS A 190 -13.22 -15.90 -7.96
N GLU A 191 -12.50 -16.05 -6.83
CA GLU A 191 -13.11 -16.36 -5.53
C GLU A 191 -14.09 -15.28 -5.07
N MET A 192 -13.77 -14.02 -5.30
CA MET A 192 -14.66 -12.92 -4.95
C MET A 192 -15.93 -12.94 -5.82
N TYR A 193 -15.81 -13.24 -7.12
CA TYR A 193 -16.97 -13.39 -7.99
C TYR A 193 -17.86 -14.57 -7.59
N THR A 194 -17.29 -15.71 -7.21
CA THR A 194 -18.07 -16.88 -6.75
C THR A 194 -18.78 -16.58 -5.44
N MET A 195 -18.11 -15.91 -4.48
CA MET A 195 -18.74 -15.45 -3.24
C MET A 195 -19.88 -14.47 -3.51
N ILE A 196 -19.68 -13.48 -4.39
CA ILE A 196 -20.71 -12.50 -4.76
C ILE A 196 -21.91 -13.18 -5.44
N GLN A 197 -21.67 -14.12 -6.34
CA GLN A 197 -22.74 -14.89 -6.99
C GLN A 197 -23.50 -15.77 -5.98
N GLY A 198 -22.80 -16.42 -5.05
CA GLY A 198 -23.41 -17.20 -3.98
C GLY A 198 -24.27 -16.34 -3.04
N TRP A 199 -23.77 -15.17 -2.63
CA TRP A 199 -24.51 -14.20 -1.83
C TRP A 199 -25.78 -13.71 -2.53
N ARG A 200 -25.66 -13.39 -3.83
CA ARG A 200 -26.81 -12.95 -4.64
C ARG A 200 -27.88 -14.05 -4.75
N GLY A 201 -27.47 -15.32 -4.89
CA GLY A 201 -28.40 -16.45 -4.90
C GLY A 201 -29.15 -16.62 -3.58
N LYS A 202 -28.45 -16.50 -2.45
CA LYS A 202 -29.05 -16.62 -1.11
C LYS A 202 -30.07 -15.51 -0.81
N ILE A 203 -29.75 -14.26 -1.14
CA ILE A 203 -30.68 -13.12 -0.97
C ILE A 203 -31.95 -13.30 -1.82
N MET A 204 -31.85 -13.87 -3.03
CA MET A 204 -33.04 -14.15 -3.83
C MET A 204 -33.89 -15.27 -3.23
N HIS A 205 -33.28 -16.33 -2.69
CA HIS A 205 -34.01 -17.44 -2.07
C HIS A 205 -34.76 -17.01 -0.79
N ASP A 206 -34.15 -16.16 0.03
CA ASP A 206 -34.77 -15.66 1.27
C ASP A 206 -35.92 -14.67 1.00
N ARG A 207 -35.91 -13.95 -0.13
CA ARG A 207 -37.02 -13.06 -0.52
C ARG A 207 -38.21 -13.77 -1.14
N VAL A 208 -38.03 -14.96 -1.74
CA VAL A 208 -39.13 -15.70 -2.39
C VAL A 208 -39.85 -16.64 -1.41
N GLY A 209 -39.20 -17.07 -0.32
CA GLY A 209 -39.78 -17.98 0.68
C GLY A 209 -41.05 -17.51 1.43
N PRO A 210 -41.20 -16.23 1.84
CA PRO A 210 -42.36 -15.84 2.66
C PRO A 210 -43.62 -15.49 1.85
N VAL A 211 -43.53 -15.22 0.53
CA VAL A 211 -44.70 -14.77 -0.26
C VAL A 211 -45.61 -15.95 -0.65
N THR A 212 -45.06 -17.15 -0.83
CA THR A 212 -45.86 -18.32 -1.24
C THR A 212 -46.69 -18.90 -0.08
N ILE A 213 -46.28 -18.69 1.18
CA ILE A 213 -47.04 -19.16 2.36
C ILE A 213 -48.25 -18.25 2.64
N ALA A 214 -48.14 -16.94 2.37
CA ALA A 214 -49.26 -16.01 2.52
C ALA A 214 -50.38 -16.26 1.48
N ALA A 215 -50.04 -16.63 0.25
CA ALA A 215 -51.03 -16.92 -0.79
C ALA A 215 -51.88 -18.18 -0.49
N HIS A 216 -51.31 -19.16 0.22
CA HIS A 216 -52.03 -20.39 0.60
C HIS A 216 -52.93 -20.23 1.84
N MET A 217 -52.74 -19.19 2.66
CA MET A 217 -53.65 -18.89 3.78
C MET A 217 -54.88 -18.06 3.38
N VAL A 218 -54.78 -17.22 2.35
CA VAL A 218 -55.93 -16.41 1.88
C VAL A 218 -56.99 -17.27 1.16
N THR A 219 -56.59 -18.36 0.50
CA THR A 219 -57.54 -19.23 -0.22
C THR A 219 -58.34 -20.17 0.69
N LYS A 220 -57.86 -20.49 1.90
CA LYS A 220 -58.61 -21.31 2.87
C LYS A 220 -59.67 -20.54 3.67
N GLY A 221 -59.67 -19.21 3.64
CA GLY A 221 -60.66 -18.38 4.36
C GLY A 221 -62.00 -18.19 3.63
N THR A 222 -62.12 -18.58 2.36
CA THR A 222 -63.29 -18.28 1.51
C THR A 222 -64.25 -19.46 1.33
N GLN A 223 -64.03 -20.58 2.00
CA GLN A 223 -64.87 -21.79 1.93
C GLN A 223 -65.71 -22.04 3.20
N GLN A 224 -65.81 -21.05 4.11
CA GLN A 224 -66.60 -21.15 5.34
C GLN A 224 -67.67 -20.06 5.51
N MET A 225 -68.11 -19.43 4.42
CA MET A 225 -69.36 -18.64 4.41
C MET A 225 -70.25 -19.08 3.26
#